data_AF-A0A5C4RTV4-F1
#
_entry.id   AF-A0A5C4RTV4-F1
#
_cell.length_a   1.000
_cell.length_b   1.000
_cell.length_c   1.000
_cell.angle_alpha   90.00
_cell.angle_beta   90.00
_cell.angle_gamma   90.00
#
_symmetry.space_group_name_H-M   'P 1'
#
loop_
_entity.id
_entity.type
_entity.pdbx_description
1 polymer ?
#
loop_
_entity_poly.entity_id
_entity_poly.type
_entity_poly.pdbx_seq_one_letter_code
_entity_poly.pdbx_strand_id
1 'polypeptide(L)'
;MAKLKKSVRAKSSAGKPNADLQAKAEQMSRSIVDSAQQIWMAGVGAFTRAQGEGSKLFEALVKEGMNIEQTTRKIATGKVDAVRDAVEDRVGVVRERAVDTWDRLETVFETRVQRALNRLGVPSREDLADLTSRVNELNGELRKLSGSAPSRRKAAKAPASRKPAPARKPAAKKAKAVRKPALPKAPKPVAPNN
;
A
#
# COMPACT_ATOMS: atom_id res chain seq x y z
N MET A 1 27.13 -53.52 84.43
CA MET A 1 27.72 -52.55 83.48
C MET A 1 26.68 -52.22 82.43
N ALA A 2 26.25 -50.96 82.36
CA ALA A 2 25.17 -50.49 81.50
C ALA A 2 25.68 -50.10 80.11
N LYS A 3 24.95 -50.43 79.04
CA LYS A 3 24.84 -49.58 77.83
C LYS A 3 23.43 -49.70 77.22
N LEU A 4 22.64 -48.67 77.48
CA LEU A 4 21.38 -48.30 76.84
C LEU A 4 21.72 -47.62 75.51
N LYS A 5 21.17 -48.05 74.36
CA LYS A 5 21.26 -47.28 73.10
C LYS A 5 19.88 -46.81 72.65
N LYS A 6 19.76 -45.48 72.67
CA LYS A 6 18.60 -44.61 72.42
C LYS A 6 18.34 -44.43 70.91
N SER A 7 17.07 -44.60 70.53
CA SER A 7 16.23 -43.75 69.67
C SER A 7 16.79 -43.10 68.39
N VAL A 8 16.04 -43.15 67.28
CA VAL A 8 15.22 -42.02 66.75
C VAL A 8 14.84 -42.29 65.27
N ARG A 9 13.54 -42.19 65.03
CA ARG A 9 12.78 -42.03 63.78
C ARG A 9 13.19 -40.81 62.95
N ALA A 10 13.30 -40.96 61.61
CA ALA A 10 13.11 -39.93 60.57
C ALA A 10 13.55 -40.53 59.21
N LYS A 11 13.02 -40.26 58.02
CA LYS A 11 11.98 -39.33 57.52
C LYS A 11 11.80 -39.65 56.03
N SER A 12 10.56 -39.59 55.53
CA SER A 12 10.19 -39.68 54.12
C SER A 12 11.01 -38.71 53.25
N SER A 13 11.62 -39.19 52.16
CA SER A 13 12.30 -38.37 51.15
C SER A 13 11.31 -37.98 50.05
N ALA A 14 10.73 -36.79 50.15
CA ALA A 14 10.18 -36.09 49.01
C ALA A 14 11.36 -35.55 48.16
N GLY A 15 11.65 -36.24 47.06
CA GLY A 15 12.66 -35.85 46.06
C GLY A 15 12.20 -34.66 45.22
N LYS A 16 13.17 -33.84 44.78
CA LYS A 16 13.00 -32.49 44.21
C LYS A 16 12.49 -32.53 42.76
N PRO A 17 11.25 -32.11 42.44
CA PRO A 17 10.71 -32.14 41.08
C PRO A 17 11.42 -31.17 40.11
N ASN A 18 12.12 -30.16 40.60
CA ASN A 18 12.76 -29.14 39.76
C ASN A 18 14.07 -29.61 39.09
N ALA A 19 14.79 -30.56 39.68
CA ALA A 19 16.07 -31.01 39.11
C ALA A 19 15.85 -31.90 37.87
N ASP A 20 14.84 -32.78 37.91
CA ASP A 20 14.46 -33.64 36.79
C ASP A 20 13.88 -32.83 35.62
N LEU A 21 13.11 -31.77 35.92
CA LEU A 21 12.60 -30.85 34.90
C LEU A 21 13.72 -30.06 34.22
N GLN A 22 14.75 -29.65 34.96
CA GLN A 22 15.88 -28.92 34.42
C GLN A 22 16.78 -29.81 33.54
N ALA A 23 17.06 -31.04 33.98
CA ALA A 23 17.78 -32.03 33.16
C ALA A 23 17.02 -32.36 31.86
N LYS A 24 15.68 -32.46 31.93
CA LYS A 24 14.84 -32.69 30.76
C LYS A 24 14.78 -31.49 29.82
N ALA A 25 14.83 -30.27 30.34
CA ALA A 25 14.92 -29.05 29.55
C ALA A 25 16.27 -28.94 28.80
N GLU A 26 17.39 -29.29 29.45
CA GLU A 26 18.70 -29.33 28.81
C GLU A 26 18.83 -30.41 27.74
N GLN A 27 18.21 -31.57 27.96
CA GLN A 27 18.15 -32.63 26.95
C GLN A 27 17.29 -32.20 25.75
N MET A 28 16.18 -31.51 26.00
CA MET A 28 15.31 -30.96 24.95
C MET A 28 16.02 -29.86 24.17
N SER A 29 16.74 -28.94 24.83
CA SER A 29 17.49 -27.88 24.15
C SER A 29 18.59 -28.45 23.26
N ARG A 30 19.29 -29.51 23.69
CA ARG A 30 20.28 -30.21 22.86
C ARG A 30 19.63 -30.83 21.63
N SER A 31 18.50 -31.53 21.78
CA SER A 31 17.78 -32.12 20.65
C SER A 31 17.27 -31.09 19.64
N ILE A 32 16.88 -29.89 20.11
CA ILE A 32 16.45 -28.78 19.25
C ILE A 32 17.65 -28.23 18.47
N VAL A 33 18.80 -28.06 19.12
CA VAL A 33 20.04 -27.59 18.47
C VAL A 33 20.51 -28.62 17.43
N ASP A 34 20.49 -29.91 17.75
CA ASP A 34 20.87 -30.97 16.81
C ASP A 34 19.92 -31.02 15.60
N SER A 35 18.61 -30.88 15.82
CA SER A 35 17.62 -30.81 14.74
C SER A 35 17.81 -29.56 13.87
N ALA A 36 18.07 -28.40 14.49
CA ALA A 36 18.34 -27.16 13.76
C ALA A 36 19.62 -27.28 12.91
N GLN A 37 20.66 -27.94 13.42
CA GLN A 37 21.89 -28.20 12.67
C GLN A 37 21.66 -29.16 11.50
N GLN A 38 20.83 -30.18 11.67
CA GLN A 38 20.43 -31.09 10.59
C GLN A 38 19.61 -30.36 9.51
N ILE A 39 18.65 -29.52 9.90
CA ILE A 39 17.86 -28.71 8.97
C ILE A 39 18.76 -27.74 8.22
N TRP A 40 19.73 -27.13 8.89
CA TRP A 40 20.69 -26.23 8.26
C TRP A 40 21.59 -26.96 7.26
N MET A 41 22.17 -28.11 7.64
CA MET A 41 22.99 -28.92 6.74
C MET A 41 22.19 -29.45 5.54
N ALA A 42 20.94 -29.87 5.75
CA ALA A 42 20.04 -30.25 4.67
C ALA A 42 19.72 -29.04 3.76
N GLY A 43 19.50 -27.86 4.33
CA GLY A 43 19.29 -26.62 3.59
C GLY A 43 20.49 -26.25 2.72
N VAL A 44 21.70 -26.29 3.27
CA VAL A 44 22.94 -25.99 2.53
C VAL A 44 23.24 -27.06 1.48
N GLY A 45 22.99 -28.34 1.77
CA GLY A 45 23.15 -29.44 0.80
C GLY A 45 22.15 -29.36 -0.36
N ALA A 46 20.88 -29.08 -0.07
CA ALA A 46 19.84 -28.89 -1.08
C ALA A 46 20.08 -27.64 -1.93
N PHE A 47 20.51 -26.53 -1.33
CA PHE A 47 20.89 -25.32 -2.05
C PHE A 47 22.09 -25.56 -2.99
N THR A 48 23.11 -26.29 -2.53
CA THR A 48 24.26 -26.66 -3.37
C THR A 48 23.85 -27.60 -4.51
N ARG A 49 22.93 -28.53 -4.26
CA ARG A 49 22.35 -29.40 -5.31
C ARG A 49 21.52 -28.61 -6.33
N ALA A 50 20.73 -27.64 -5.87
CA ALA A 50 19.97 -26.74 -6.72
C ALA A 50 20.88 -25.81 -7.55
N GLN A 51 22.07 -25.42 -7.05
CA GLN A 51 23.07 -24.73 -7.89
C GLN A 51 23.63 -25.64 -8.99
N GLY A 52 23.91 -26.91 -8.69
CA GLY A 52 24.42 -27.87 -9.67
C GLY A 52 23.39 -28.31 -10.73
N GLU A 53 22.11 -28.42 -10.33
CA GLU A 53 20.99 -28.72 -11.25
C GLU A 53 20.39 -27.46 -11.88
N GLY A 54 20.64 -26.28 -11.30
CA GLY A 54 20.14 -24.99 -11.74
C GLY A 54 20.66 -24.57 -13.11
N SER A 55 21.91 -24.89 -13.45
CA SER A 55 22.44 -24.64 -14.79
C SER A 55 21.74 -25.47 -15.87
N LYS A 56 21.34 -26.72 -15.57
CA LYS A 56 20.58 -27.56 -16.51
C LYS A 56 19.14 -27.08 -16.69
N LEU A 57 18.51 -26.63 -15.61
CA LEU A 57 17.20 -25.98 -15.67
C LEU A 57 17.27 -24.65 -16.44
N PHE A 58 18.32 -23.87 -16.23
CA PHE A 58 18.58 -22.65 -16.99
C PHE A 58 18.80 -22.95 -18.48
N GLU A 59 19.64 -23.92 -18.84
CA GLU A 59 19.83 -24.35 -20.23
C GLU A 59 18.52 -24.87 -20.85
N ALA A 60 17.72 -25.62 -20.11
CA ALA A 60 16.40 -26.07 -20.56
C ALA A 60 15.44 -24.89 -20.79
N LEU A 61 15.41 -23.91 -19.86
CA LEU A 61 14.62 -22.70 -19.99
C LEU A 61 15.11 -21.81 -21.14
N VAL A 62 16.41 -21.71 -21.37
CA VAL A 62 16.99 -20.97 -22.50
C VAL A 62 16.64 -21.66 -23.81
N LYS A 63 16.73 -22.99 -23.88
CA LYS A 63 16.33 -23.76 -25.07
C LYS A 63 14.83 -23.61 -25.36
N GLU A 64 14.00 -23.65 -24.32
CA GLU A 64 12.56 -23.39 -24.45
C GLU A 64 12.30 -21.94 -24.89
N GLY A 65 13.04 -20.97 -24.34
CA GLY A 65 12.99 -19.57 -24.74
C GLY A 65 13.36 -19.37 -26.21
N MET A 66 14.41 -20.02 -26.71
CA MET A 66 14.79 -20.02 -28.12
C MET A 66 13.71 -20.66 -29.00
N ASN A 67 13.08 -21.76 -28.54
CA ASN A 67 12.00 -22.42 -29.25
C ASN A 67 10.73 -21.55 -29.31
N ILE A 68 10.40 -20.86 -28.21
CA ILE A 68 9.31 -19.89 -28.14
C ILE A 68 9.62 -18.68 -29.02
N GLU A 69 10.85 -18.17 -29.04
CA GLU A 69 11.24 -17.06 -29.92
C GLU A 69 11.14 -17.47 -31.39
N GLN A 70 11.64 -18.65 -31.76
CA GLN A 70 11.53 -19.16 -33.14
C GLN A 70 10.07 -19.39 -33.54
N THR A 71 9.25 -19.92 -32.64
CA THR A 71 7.81 -20.13 -32.88
C THR A 71 7.09 -18.79 -32.98
N THR A 72 7.40 -17.84 -32.09
CA THR A 72 6.87 -16.47 -32.13
C THR A 72 7.31 -15.77 -33.39
N ARG A 73 8.56 -15.93 -33.84
CA ARG A 73 9.07 -15.37 -35.10
C ARG A 73 8.37 -15.96 -36.31
N LYS A 74 8.11 -17.27 -36.33
CA LYS A 74 7.35 -17.96 -37.39
C LYS A 74 5.88 -17.52 -37.42
N ILE A 75 5.26 -17.31 -36.26
CA ILE A 75 3.91 -16.77 -36.16
C ILE A 75 3.91 -15.29 -36.58
N ALA A 76 4.94 -14.55 -36.18
CA ALA A 76 5.15 -13.14 -36.49
C ALA A 76 5.39 -12.87 -37.98
N THR A 77 5.96 -13.84 -38.72
CA THR A 77 6.19 -13.70 -40.17
C THR A 77 5.05 -14.26 -41.02
N GLY A 78 4.12 -15.05 -40.44
CA GLY A 78 3.12 -15.78 -41.24
C GLY A 78 1.65 -15.47 -40.98
N LYS A 79 1.25 -15.02 -39.78
CA LYS A 79 -0.18 -14.96 -39.37
C LYS A 79 -0.54 -13.82 -38.41
N VAL A 80 0.23 -12.73 -38.41
CA VAL A 80 0.12 -11.68 -37.38
C VAL A 80 -1.21 -10.98 -37.39
N ASP A 81 -1.74 -10.55 -38.53
CA ASP A 81 -2.82 -9.57 -38.49
C ASP A 81 -4.11 -10.13 -37.86
N ALA A 82 -4.54 -11.34 -38.26
CA ALA A 82 -5.74 -11.95 -37.69
C ALA A 82 -5.59 -12.40 -36.22
N VAL A 83 -4.39 -12.84 -35.81
CA VAL A 83 -4.15 -13.27 -34.43
C VAL A 83 -3.91 -12.05 -33.53
N ARG A 84 -3.26 -11.02 -34.04
CA ARG A 84 -3.04 -9.75 -33.35
C ARG A 84 -4.36 -9.04 -33.10
N ASP A 85 -5.26 -8.98 -34.08
CA ASP A 85 -6.59 -8.37 -33.89
C ASP A 85 -7.39 -9.14 -32.83
N ALA A 86 -7.40 -10.48 -32.88
CA ALA A 86 -8.10 -11.30 -31.89
C ALA A 86 -7.50 -11.21 -30.47
N VAL A 87 -6.18 -11.01 -30.37
CA VAL A 87 -5.49 -10.81 -29.09
C VAL A 87 -5.68 -9.39 -28.57
N GLU A 88 -5.61 -8.37 -29.42
CA GLU A 88 -5.86 -6.97 -29.06
C GLU A 88 -7.30 -6.80 -28.54
N ASP A 89 -8.29 -7.42 -29.19
CA ASP A 89 -9.68 -7.41 -28.73
C ASP A 89 -9.84 -8.10 -27.35
N ARG A 90 -9.19 -9.25 -27.14
CA ARG A 90 -9.22 -9.92 -25.83
C ARG A 90 -8.47 -9.15 -24.76
N VAL A 91 -7.32 -8.57 -25.09
CA VAL A 91 -6.51 -7.78 -24.16
C VAL A 91 -7.22 -6.47 -23.82
N GLY A 92 -7.93 -5.85 -24.77
CA GLY A 92 -8.78 -4.68 -24.52
C GLY A 92 -9.88 -4.99 -23.50
N VAL A 93 -10.62 -6.09 -23.70
CA VAL A 93 -11.70 -6.50 -22.77
C VAL A 93 -11.15 -6.89 -21.39
N VAL A 94 -9.97 -7.53 -21.32
CA VAL A 94 -9.32 -7.85 -20.04
C VAL A 94 -8.75 -6.60 -19.38
N ARG A 95 -8.21 -5.65 -20.15
CA ARG A 95 -7.71 -4.37 -19.63
C ARG A 95 -8.83 -3.55 -19.02
N GLU A 96 -9.95 -3.39 -19.70
CA GLU A 96 -11.12 -2.66 -19.17
C GLU A 96 -11.61 -3.27 -17.86
N ARG A 97 -11.77 -4.61 -17.81
CA ARG A 97 -12.14 -5.30 -16.56
C ARG A 97 -11.05 -5.23 -15.48
N ALA A 98 -9.79 -5.23 -15.89
CA ALA A 98 -8.65 -5.12 -14.99
C ALA A 98 -8.57 -3.71 -14.39
N VAL A 99 -8.89 -2.65 -15.14
CA VAL A 99 -8.94 -1.26 -14.66
C VAL A 99 -9.98 -1.11 -13.54
N ASP A 100 -11.18 -1.65 -13.71
CA ASP A 100 -12.19 -1.64 -12.66
C ASP A 100 -11.75 -2.41 -11.40
N THR A 101 -11.07 -3.54 -11.57
CA THR A 101 -10.52 -4.29 -10.43
C THR A 101 -9.31 -3.59 -9.81
N TRP A 102 -8.55 -2.85 -10.60
CA TRP A 102 -7.39 -2.09 -10.16
C TRP A 102 -7.80 -0.88 -9.32
N ASP A 103 -8.85 -0.17 -9.72
CA ASP A 103 -9.45 0.93 -8.95
C ASP A 103 -9.97 0.44 -7.58
N ARG A 104 -10.59 -0.75 -7.55
CA ARG A 104 -10.96 -1.42 -6.29
C ARG A 104 -9.74 -1.81 -5.45
N LEU A 105 -8.65 -2.26 -6.08
CA LEU A 105 -7.40 -2.58 -5.37
C LEU A 105 -6.73 -1.32 -4.83
N GLU A 106 -6.79 -0.20 -5.55
CA GLU A 106 -6.30 1.10 -5.09
C GLU A 106 -7.06 1.56 -3.85
N THR A 107 -8.40 1.41 -3.85
CA THR A 107 -9.24 1.71 -2.69
C THR A 107 -8.89 0.83 -1.47
N VAL A 108 -8.68 -0.47 -1.69
CA VAL A 108 -8.31 -1.40 -0.60
C VAL A 108 -6.87 -1.15 -0.12
N PHE A 109 -5.96 -0.81 -1.02
CA PHE A 109 -4.59 -0.44 -0.70
C PHE A 109 -4.58 0.82 0.16
N GLU A 110 -5.27 1.88 -0.27
CA GLU A 110 -5.40 3.13 0.47
C GLU A 110 -5.96 2.86 1.87
N THR A 111 -7.07 2.11 1.98
CA THR A 111 -7.64 1.71 3.28
C THR A 111 -6.63 0.96 4.17
N ARG A 112 -5.80 0.10 3.57
CA ARG A 112 -4.81 -0.70 4.31
C ARG A 112 -3.60 0.12 4.72
N VAL A 113 -3.17 1.07 3.88
CA VAL A 113 -2.13 2.06 4.16
C VAL A 113 -2.60 2.99 5.27
N GLN A 114 -3.80 3.56 5.17
CA GLN A 114 -4.42 4.36 6.22
C GLN A 114 -4.51 3.59 7.54
N ARG A 115 -4.94 2.32 7.52
CA ARG A 115 -4.98 1.48 8.73
C ARG A 115 -3.60 1.26 9.33
N ALA A 116 -2.56 1.10 8.50
CA ALA A 116 -1.18 0.98 8.97
C ALA A 116 -0.68 2.30 9.57
N LEU A 117 -0.93 3.43 8.91
CA LEU A 117 -0.55 4.77 9.37
C LEU A 117 -1.25 5.14 10.68
N ASN A 118 -2.55 4.86 10.80
CA ASN A 118 -3.31 5.09 12.03
C ASN A 118 -2.78 4.23 13.19
N ARG A 119 -2.34 2.99 12.92
CA ARG A 119 -1.67 2.13 13.92
C ARG A 119 -0.30 2.65 14.35
N LEU A 120 0.39 3.36 13.48
CA LEU A 120 1.63 4.09 13.78
C LEU A 120 1.39 5.46 14.42
N GLY A 121 0.12 5.84 14.66
CA GLY A 121 -0.25 7.10 15.31
C GLY A 121 -0.18 8.32 14.39
N VAL A 122 -0.13 8.12 13.07
CA VAL A 122 -0.21 9.20 12.09
C VAL A 122 -1.69 9.55 11.88
N PRO A 123 -2.14 10.77 12.24
CA PRO A 123 -3.53 11.19 12.04
C PRO A 123 -3.87 11.33 10.55
N SER A 124 -5.11 10.97 10.19
CA SER A 124 -5.60 11.12 8.81
C SER A 124 -5.95 12.57 8.48
N ARG A 125 -6.19 12.88 7.19
CA ARG A 125 -6.58 14.24 6.76
C ARG A 125 -7.97 14.60 7.28
N GLU A 126 -8.84 13.61 7.36
CA GLU A 126 -10.21 13.71 7.84
C GLU A 126 -10.21 14.06 9.34
N ASP A 127 -9.37 13.39 10.13
CA ASP A 127 -9.23 13.69 11.56
C ASP A 127 -8.75 15.13 11.80
N LEU A 128 -7.81 15.62 10.97
CA LEU A 128 -7.33 17.00 11.03
C LEU A 128 -8.42 18.01 10.63
N ALA A 129 -9.27 17.67 9.65
CA ALA A 129 -10.38 18.50 9.24
C ALA A 129 -11.45 18.60 10.34
N ASP A 130 -11.82 17.48 10.96
CA ASP A 130 -12.78 17.43 12.06
C ASP A 130 -12.27 18.21 13.28
N LEU A 131 -10.99 18.04 13.62
CA LEU A 131 -10.36 18.80 14.69
C LEU A 131 -10.35 20.30 14.38
N THR A 132 -10.02 20.69 13.14
CA THR A 132 -10.06 22.09 12.70
C THR A 132 -11.46 22.68 12.82
N SER A 133 -12.50 21.92 12.45
CA SER A 133 -13.90 22.35 12.60
C SER A 133 -14.26 22.58 14.06
N ARG A 134 -13.94 21.62 14.94
CA ARG A 134 -14.19 21.74 16.39
C ARG A 134 -13.45 22.93 17.00
N VAL A 135 -12.19 23.15 16.62
CA VAL A 135 -11.41 24.31 17.08
C VAL A 135 -12.04 25.61 16.63
N ASN A 136 -12.58 25.68 15.41
CA ASN A 136 -13.28 26.87 14.93
C ASN A 136 -14.59 27.13 15.69
N GLU A 137 -15.35 26.08 15.99
CA GLU A 137 -16.57 26.16 16.79
C GLU A 137 -16.27 26.63 18.21
N LEU A 138 -15.30 26.00 18.88
CA LEU A 138 -14.85 26.41 20.22
C LEU A 138 -14.29 27.83 20.22
N ASN A 139 -13.53 28.24 19.20
CA ASN A 139 -13.08 29.63 19.07
C ASN A 139 -14.26 30.59 18.88
N GLY A 140 -15.31 30.15 18.17
CA GLY A 140 -16.55 30.90 18.02
C GLY A 140 -17.27 31.09 19.36
N GLU A 141 -17.39 30.03 20.15
CA GLU A 141 -17.98 30.07 21.50
C GLU A 141 -17.13 30.88 22.48
N LEU A 142 -15.81 30.72 22.44
CA LEU A 142 -14.89 31.50 23.27
C LEU A 142 -14.95 32.98 22.92
N ARG A 143 -15.09 33.35 21.64
CA ARG A 143 -15.32 34.76 21.25
C ARG A 143 -16.64 35.31 21.77
N LYS A 144 -17.69 34.48 21.79
CA LYS A 144 -19.00 34.84 22.37
C LYS A 144 -18.91 35.02 23.89
N LEU A 145 -18.18 34.16 24.60
CA LEU A 145 -17.98 34.25 26.05
C LEU A 145 -16.97 35.32 26.48
N SER A 146 -15.89 35.51 25.72
CA SER A 146 -14.79 36.44 26.01
C SER A 146 -15.20 37.91 25.82
N GLY A 147 -16.39 38.20 25.28
CA GLY A 147 -16.85 39.57 25.04
C GLY A 147 -15.95 40.36 24.09
N SER A 148 -14.99 39.72 23.41
CA SER A 148 -14.09 40.38 22.48
C SER A 148 -14.77 40.44 21.12
N ALA A 149 -15.67 41.41 21.00
CA ALA A 149 -16.11 41.91 19.72
C ALA A 149 -14.87 42.21 18.87
N PRO A 150 -14.83 41.81 17.58
CA PRO A 150 -13.83 42.39 16.69
C PRO A 150 -14.10 43.89 16.71
N SER A 151 -13.16 44.66 17.25
CA SER A 151 -13.09 46.10 17.10
C SER A 151 -12.91 46.39 15.62
N ARG A 152 -14.03 46.32 14.89
CA ARG A 152 -14.17 46.84 13.54
C ARG A 152 -14.21 48.34 13.70
N ARG A 153 -13.05 48.95 13.93
CA ARG A 153 -12.84 50.37 13.68
C ARG A 153 -13.01 50.60 12.19
N LYS A 154 -14.26 50.79 11.74
CA LYS A 154 -14.57 51.67 10.63
C LYS A 154 -16.05 52.03 10.63
N ALA A 155 -16.38 53.07 11.39
CA ALA A 155 -17.50 53.94 11.06
C ALA A 155 -17.25 55.31 11.69
N ALA A 156 -16.66 56.21 10.91
CA ALA A 156 -16.85 57.64 11.11
C ALA A 156 -17.44 58.18 9.81
N LYS A 157 -18.77 58.15 9.71
CA LYS A 157 -19.54 59.22 9.07
C LYS A 157 -21.03 59.07 9.42
N ALA A 158 -21.51 60.02 10.22
CA ALA A 158 -22.93 60.30 10.41
C ALA A 158 -23.35 61.43 9.42
N PRO A 159 -24.62 61.89 9.39
CA PRO A 159 -25.60 61.44 8.40
C PRO A 159 -26.29 62.60 7.65
N ALA A 160 -26.90 62.32 6.49
CA ALA A 160 -27.94 63.11 5.78
C ALA A 160 -28.01 62.56 4.35
N SER A 161 -29.12 62.44 3.62
CA SER A 161 -30.52 62.83 3.78
C SER A 161 -31.31 62.13 2.66
N ARG A 162 -32.57 61.80 2.96
CA ARG A 162 -33.76 61.67 2.10
C ARG A 162 -33.61 61.35 0.59
N LYS A 163 -34.27 60.25 0.19
CA LYS A 163 -34.76 59.93 -1.17
C LYS A 163 -35.66 61.05 -1.73
N PRO A 164 -35.79 61.22 -3.07
CA PRO A 164 -36.66 60.33 -3.88
C PRO A 164 -36.10 59.93 -5.26
N ALA A 165 -36.86 59.05 -5.94
CA ALA A 165 -36.61 58.26 -7.15
C ALA A 165 -36.58 59.07 -8.49
N PRO A 166 -36.75 58.46 -9.69
CA PRO A 166 -36.07 57.34 -10.38
C PRO A 166 -35.59 57.73 -11.81
N ALA A 167 -34.59 57.04 -12.42
CA ALA A 167 -34.51 56.93 -13.90
C ALA A 167 -33.35 56.06 -14.43
N ARG A 168 -33.70 55.28 -15.47
CA ARG A 168 -32.89 54.90 -16.65
C ARG A 168 -31.79 53.83 -16.53
N LYS A 169 -32.12 52.65 -17.07
CA LYS A 169 -31.26 51.84 -17.99
C LYS A 169 -30.84 52.72 -19.20
N PRO A 170 -29.72 52.48 -19.92
CA PRO A 170 -29.44 51.15 -20.50
C PRO A 170 -27.97 50.75 -20.80
N ALA A 171 -27.85 49.48 -21.22
CA ALA A 171 -26.98 48.96 -22.28
C ALA A 171 -25.55 48.47 -21.97
N ALA A 172 -25.20 47.44 -22.78
CA ALA A 172 -23.88 46.90 -23.11
C ALA A 172 -23.25 45.91 -22.10
N LYS A 173 -22.68 44.76 -22.48
CA LYS A 173 -22.28 44.22 -23.79
C LYS A 173 -21.89 42.72 -23.63
N LYS A 174 -22.21 41.94 -24.67
CA LYS A 174 -21.45 40.82 -25.26
C LYS A 174 -21.29 39.50 -24.48
N ALA A 175 -22.14 38.53 -24.84
CA ALA A 175 -21.77 37.12 -24.90
C ALA A 175 -20.94 36.85 -26.16
N LYS A 176 -19.80 36.16 -26.02
CA LYS A 176 -19.09 35.53 -27.14
C LYS A 176 -19.23 34.01 -27.00
N ALA A 177 -19.91 33.42 -27.98
CA ALA A 177 -19.85 32.01 -28.32
C ALA A 177 -18.49 31.68 -28.95
N VAL A 178 -17.95 30.49 -28.65
CA VAL A 178 -16.85 29.89 -29.42
C VAL A 178 -17.29 28.48 -29.82
N ARG A 179 -17.45 28.32 -31.14
CA ARG A 179 -17.66 27.06 -31.85
C ARG A 179 -16.29 26.40 -32.10
N LYS A 180 -16.21 25.07 -31.96
CA LYS A 180 -15.29 24.15 -32.67
C LYS A 180 -15.50 24.23 -34.21
N PRO A 181 -14.70 23.62 -35.13
CA PRO A 181 -13.69 22.55 -34.97
C PRO A 181 -12.41 22.64 -35.89
N ALA A 182 -11.56 21.59 -35.82
CA ALA A 182 -10.81 20.93 -36.91
C ALA A 182 -9.26 21.08 -37.02
N LEU A 183 -8.62 19.94 -37.34
CA LEU A 183 -7.19 19.57 -37.47
C LEU A 183 -6.38 20.37 -38.53
N PRO A 184 -5.03 20.32 -38.47
CA PRO A 184 -4.23 19.78 -39.61
C PRO A 184 -2.94 19.01 -39.17
N LYS A 185 -2.56 17.86 -39.75
CA LYS A 185 -1.76 17.55 -40.98
C LYS A 185 -0.34 17.02 -40.67
N ALA A 186 0.08 16.01 -41.45
CA ALA A 186 1.37 15.31 -41.44
C ALA A 186 2.52 16.08 -42.15
N PRO A 187 3.76 15.57 -42.06
CA PRO A 187 4.62 15.47 -43.26
C PRO A 187 5.41 14.14 -43.41
N LYS A 188 5.68 13.75 -44.67
CA LYS A 188 6.79 12.89 -45.17
C LYS A 188 7.70 13.80 -46.06
N PRO A 189 8.85 13.40 -46.70
CA PRO A 189 9.65 12.15 -46.71
C PRO A 189 11.21 12.38 -46.63
N VAL A 190 12.03 11.32 -46.51
CA VAL A 190 13.41 11.24 -47.07
C VAL A 190 13.79 9.78 -47.40
N ALA A 191 14.45 9.58 -48.55
CA ALA A 191 14.77 8.30 -49.19
C ALA A 191 16.12 7.69 -48.73
N PRO A 192 16.37 6.38 -48.98
CA PRO A 192 17.63 5.70 -48.63
C PRO A 192 18.70 5.82 -49.74
N ASN A 193 19.98 5.90 -49.35
CA ASN A 193 21.13 5.82 -50.24
C ASN A 193 21.65 4.38 -50.33
N ASN A 194 22.10 4.01 -51.53
CA ASN A 194 22.77 2.75 -51.90
C ASN A 194 24.24 2.76 -51.48
#